data_AF-A0A949M6V1-F1
#
_entry.id   AF-A0A949M6V1-F1
#
_cell.length_a   1.000
_cell.length_b   1.000
_cell.length_c   1.000
_cell.angle_alpha   90.00
_cell.angle_beta   90.00
_cell.angle_gamma   90.00
#
_symmetry.space_group_name_H-M   'P 1'
#
loop_
_entity.id
_entity.type
_entity.pdbx_description
1 polymer ?
#
loop_
_entity_poly.entity_id
_entity_poly.type
_entity_poly.pdbx_seq_one_letter_code
_entity_poly.pdbx_strand_id
1 'polypeptide(L)' 'FRKVDRQEATACLDAQGGLDKLHLAFYTDEDSGGDKVWDNWRLEGPSFVWHFRGYPHVHVWVNIADDPSVALNA' A
#
# COMPACT_ATOMS: atom_id res chain seq x y z
N PHE A 1 8.66 1.77 17.51
CA PHE A 1 7.41 1.05 17.17
C PHE A 1 7.31 -0.21 18.02
N ARG A 2 6.12 -0.63 18.45
CA ARG A 2 6.00 -1.76 19.40
C ARG A 2 6.21 -3.08 18.66
N LYS A 3 6.73 -4.08 19.38
CA LYS A 3 6.99 -5.41 18.81
C LYS A 3 5.69 -6.08 18.35
N VAL A 4 4.62 -5.93 19.15
CA VAL A 4 3.30 -6.50 18.85
C VAL A 4 2.73 -5.97 17.53
N ASP A 5 2.75 -4.65 17.33
CA ASP A 5 2.24 -4.01 16.11
C ASP A 5 2.98 -4.52 14.84
N ARG A 6 4.31 -4.73 14.94
CA ARG A 6 5.09 -5.31 13.83
C ARG A 6 4.66 -6.74 13.55
N GLN A 7 4.53 -7.55 14.60
CA GLN A 7 4.18 -8.96 14.47
C GLN A 7 2.79 -9.14 13.86
N GLU A 8 1.83 -8.31 14.26
CA GLU A 8 0.47 -8.32 13.72
C GLU A 8 0.46 -7.95 12.23
N ALA A 9 1.12 -6.85 11.84
CA ALA A 9 1.20 -6.47 10.43
C ALA A 9 1.90 -7.53 9.56
N THR A 10 2.97 -8.15 10.06
CA THR A 10 3.64 -9.26 9.35
C THR A 10 2.74 -10.49 9.26
N ALA A 11 2.00 -10.85 10.31
CA ALA A 11 1.08 -11.98 10.29
C ALA A 11 -0.04 -11.81 9.25
N CYS A 12 -0.62 -10.62 9.14
CA CYS A 12 -1.62 -10.29 8.11
C CYS A 12 -1.04 -10.46 6.69
N LEU A 13 0.19 -9.99 6.47
CA LEU A 13 0.85 -10.11 5.17
C LEU A 13 1.17 -11.58 4.83
N ASP A 14 1.68 -12.34 5.79
CA ASP A 14 2.01 -13.77 5.62
C ASP A 14 0.75 -14.61 5.31
N ALA A 15 -0.40 -14.25 5.89
CA ALA A 15 -1.68 -14.93 5.64
C ALA A 15 -2.13 -14.88 4.16
N GLN A 16 -1.66 -13.88 3.40
CA GLN A 16 -1.98 -13.71 1.99
C GLN A 16 -0.81 -14.00 1.05
N GLY A 17 0.18 -14.78 1.49
CA GLY A 17 1.32 -15.21 0.67
C GLY A 17 2.51 -14.25 0.68
N GLY A 18 2.56 -13.34 1.66
CA GLY A 18 3.75 -12.55 1.94
C GLY A 18 4.04 -11.46 0.90
N LEU A 19 5.30 -11.02 0.88
CA LEU A 19 5.79 -10.04 -0.09
C LEU A 19 5.73 -10.54 -1.54
N ASP A 20 5.75 -11.85 -1.76
CA ASP A 20 5.70 -12.48 -3.09
C ASP A 20 4.35 -12.26 -3.81
N LYS A 21 3.32 -11.88 -3.05
CA LYS A 21 1.99 -11.55 -3.57
C LYS A 21 1.74 -10.04 -3.68
N LEU A 22 2.76 -9.23 -3.42
CA LEU A 22 2.67 -7.79 -3.59
C LEU A 22 3.14 -7.36 -4.99
N HIS A 23 2.45 -6.37 -5.52
CA HIS A 23 2.76 -5.73 -6.79
C HIS A 23 2.94 -4.24 -6.56
N LEU A 24 3.92 -3.65 -7.24
CA LEU A 24 4.13 -2.21 -7.26
C LEU A 24 3.51 -1.65 -8.55
N ALA A 25 2.46 -0.86 -8.38
CA ALA A 25 1.81 -0.13 -9.46
C ALA A 25 2.18 1.35 -9.35
N PHE A 26 2.34 1.98 -10.51
CA PHE A 26 2.63 3.39 -10.59
C PHE A 26 1.57 4.08 -11.43
N TYR A 27 1.17 5.27 -11.01
CA TYR A 27 0.10 6.02 -11.65
C TYR A 27 0.67 7.24 -12.34
N THR A 28 0.26 7.44 -13.60
CA THR A 28 0.54 8.67 -14.35
C THR A 28 -0.45 9.78 -14.02
N ASP A 29 -1.55 9.44 -13.35
CA ASP A 29 -2.49 10.43 -12.85
C ASP A 29 -1.83 11.23 -11.72
N GLU A 30 -1.95 12.55 -11.80
CA GLU A 30 -1.29 13.50 -10.89
C GLU A 30 0.25 13.37 -10.82
N ASP A 31 0.89 12.89 -11.90
CA ASP A 31 2.35 12.96 -12.08
C ASP A 31 2.82 14.44 -12.09
N SER A 32 3.56 14.82 -11.05
CA SER A 32 3.98 16.21 -10.86
C SER A 32 5.05 16.57 -11.87
N GLY A 33 4.73 17.49 -12.78
CA GLY A 33 5.69 17.93 -13.79
C GLY A 33 5.86 16.96 -14.97
N GLY A 34 5.15 15.82 -14.98
CA GLY A 34 5.14 14.87 -16.10
C GLY A 34 6.50 14.24 -16.38
N ASP A 35 7.39 14.23 -15.39
CA ASP A 35 8.76 13.75 -15.50
C ASP A 35 8.88 12.24 -15.25
N LYS A 36 7.77 11.59 -14.86
CA LYS A 36 7.68 10.17 -14.50
C LYS A 36 8.60 9.81 -13.34
N VAL A 37 8.91 10.77 -12.47
CA VAL A 37 9.47 10.52 -11.15
C VAL A 37 8.31 10.12 -10.26
N TRP A 38 8.48 9.00 -9.55
CA TRP A 38 7.37 8.26 -8.95
C TRP A 38 6.77 8.95 -7.71
N ASP A 39 5.95 9.97 -7.95
CA ASP A 39 5.23 10.68 -6.90
C ASP A 39 3.88 10.07 -6.56
N ASN A 40 3.36 9.17 -7.40
CA ASN A 40 2.10 8.46 -7.20
C ASN A 40 2.25 6.95 -7.47
N TRP A 41 2.15 6.14 -6.42
CA TRP A 41 2.32 4.69 -6.50
C TRP A 41 1.51 3.95 -5.46
N ARG A 42 1.32 2.65 -5.71
CA ARG A 42 0.66 1.73 -4.80
C ARG A 42 1.40 0.40 -4.72
N LEU A 43 1.68 -0.03 -3.50
CA LEU A 43 2.06 -1.41 -3.22
C LEU A 43 0.79 -2.17 -2.83
N GLU A 44 0.42 -3.21 -3.56
CA GLU A 44 -0.87 -3.89 -3.40
C GLU A 44 -0.78 -5.41 -3.50
N GLY A 45 -1.65 -6.09 -2.76
CA GLY A 45 -1.84 -7.54 -2.78
C GLY A 45 -3.26 -7.90 -2.32
N PRO A 46 -3.57 -9.18 -2.06
CA PRO A 46 -4.93 -9.64 -1.78
C PRO A 46 -5.64 -8.91 -0.62
N SER A 47 -4.94 -8.66 0.49
CA SER A 47 -5.47 -7.94 1.67
C SER A 47 -4.58 -6.76 2.10
N PHE A 48 -3.68 -6.32 1.22
CA PHE A 48 -2.69 -5.28 1.50
C PHE A 48 -2.82 -4.15 0.48
N VAL A 49 -2.85 -2.92 0.97
CA VAL A 49 -2.68 -1.74 0.13
C VAL A 49 -1.86 -0.69 0.87
N TRP A 50 -0.86 -0.14 0.20
CA TRP A 50 -0.21 1.09 0.58
C TRP A 50 -0.22 2.03 -0.63
N HIS A 51 -1.09 3.04 -0.57
CA HIS A 51 -1.15 4.10 -1.57
C HIS A 51 -0.36 5.31 -1.08
N PHE A 52 0.51 5.84 -1.94
CA PHE A 52 1.32 7.01 -1.68
C PHE A 52 1.17 8.02 -2.82
N ARG A 53 0.86 9.26 -2.46
CA ARG A 53 0.93 10.43 -3.34
C ARG A 53 1.74 11.52 -2.66
N GLY A 54 2.86 11.92 -3.23
CA GLY A 54 3.82 12.85 -2.63
C GLY A 54 3.58 14.34 -2.90
N TYR A 55 2.93 14.68 -4.01
CA TYR A 55 2.74 16.05 -4.49
C TYR A 55 1.27 16.36 -4.82
N PRO A 56 0.78 17.61 -4.66
CA PRO A 56 1.42 18.78 -4.01
C PRO A 56 1.43 18.70 -2.48
N HIS A 57 0.65 17.77 -1.93
CA HIS A 57 0.63 17.44 -0.50
C HIS A 57 0.74 15.93 -0.36
N VAL A 58 1.35 15.48 0.73
CA VAL A 58 1.52 14.05 0.98
C VAL A 58 0.18 13.45 1.42
N HIS A 59 -0.34 12.53 0.61
CA HIS A 59 -1.44 11.64 0.98
C HIS A 59 -0.92 10.22 1.06
N VAL A 60 -1.13 9.60 2.22
CA VAL A 60 -0.80 8.19 2.44
C VAL A 60 -2.00 7.51 3.05
N TRP A 61 -2.34 6.35 2.50
CA TRP A 61 -3.34 5.45 3.04
C TRP A 61 -2.79 4.04 3.00
N VAL A 62 -2.91 3.33 4.12
CA VAL A 62 -2.40 1.97 4.28
C VAL A 62 -3.47 1.10 4.92
N ASN A 63 -3.77 -0.03 4.29
CA ASN A 63 -4.57 -1.11 4.82
C ASN A 63 -3.77 -2.40 4.85
N ILE A 64 -3.76 -3.07 6.00
CA ILE A 64 -3.12 -4.37 6.20
C ILE A 64 -4.14 -5.22 6.95
N ALA A 65 -4.68 -6.24 6.28
CA ALA A 65 -5.66 -7.15 6.86
C ALA A 65 -5.23 -8.60 6.64
N ASP A 66 -5.78 -9.51 7.41
CA ASP A 66 -5.66 -10.96 7.21
C ASP A 66 -6.73 -11.50 6.25
N ASP A 67 -7.82 -10.77 6.03
CA ASP A 67 -8.92 -11.12 5.12
C ASP A 67 -9.05 -10.10 3.96
N PRO A 68 -9.06 -10.55 2.68
CA PRO A 68 -9.25 -9.68 1.52
C PRO A 68 -10.67 -9.10 1.38
N SER A 69 -11.66 -9.61 2.13
CA SER A 69 -13.06 -9.17 2.08
C SER A 69 -13.36 -7.93 2.95
N VAL A 70 -12.37 -7.42 3.69
CA VAL A 70 -12.53 -6.20 4.49
C VAL A 70 -12.96 -5.04 3.60
N ALA A 71 -14.09 -4.43 3.94
CA ALA A 71 -14.60 -3.27 3.22
C ALA A 71 -13.65 -2.07 3.43
N LEU A 72 -13.11 -1.57 2.32
CA LEU A 72 -12.25 -0.39 2.31
C LEU A 72 -13.10 0.86 2.09
N ASN A 73 -12.65 1.98 2.64
CA ASN A 73 -13.22 3.30 2.36
C ASN A 73 -12.75 3.80 0.98
N ALA A 74 -13.29 3.19 -0.08
CA ALA A 74 -13.11 3.66 -1.46
C ALA A 74 -13.96 4.90 -1.73
#